data_AF-A0ABD4XBK5-F1
#
_entry.id   AF-A0ABD4XBK5-F1
#
_cell.length_a   1.000
_cell.length_b   1.000
_cell.length_c   1.000
_cell.angle_alpha   90.00
_cell.angle_beta   90.00
_cell.angle_gamma   90.00
#
_symmetry.space_group_name_H-M   'P 1'
#
loop_
_entity.id
_entity.type
_entity.pdbx_description
1 polymer ?
#
loop_
_entity_poly.entity_id
_entity_poly.type
_entity_poly.pdbx_seq_one_letter_code
_entity_poly.pdbx_strand_id
1 'polypeptide(L)'
;MSSNHWHSNPSQVFWVCKNLVAGRTLTHKTEIREVNGWRLAAVIHKLRAEYHWPIEDRYRGKDNIKHYWLRPGTDPQKLRYPPSAAHLLDEDAA
;
A
#
# COMPACT_ATOMS: atom_id res chain seq x y z
N MET A 1 31.22 1.70 -8.08
CA MET A 1 30.72 0.87 -6.96
C MET A 1 29.27 0.55 -7.27
N SER A 2 28.99 -0.66 -7.74
CA SER A 2 27.64 -1.08 -8.12
C SER A 2 26.84 -1.37 -6.85
N SER A 3 25.93 -0.47 -6.50
CA SER A 3 24.99 -0.66 -5.39
C SER A 3 24.04 -1.80 -5.76
N ASN A 4 24.33 -3.02 -5.31
CA ASN A 4 23.39 -4.14 -5.40
C ASN A 4 22.15 -3.80 -4.57
N HIS A 5 21.15 -3.19 -5.20
CA HIS A 5 19.80 -3.00 -4.66
C HIS A 5 19.10 -4.37 -4.57
N TRP A 6 19.57 -5.22 -3.65
CA TRP A 6 18.92 -6.48 -3.31
C TRP A 6 17.68 -6.17 -2.47
N HIS A 7 16.64 -5.65 -3.09
CA HIS A 7 15.33 -5.57 -2.46
C HIS A 7 14.72 -6.99 -2.49
N SER A 8 15.00 -7.75 -1.44
CA SER A 8 14.45 -9.10 -1.22
C SER A 8 12.93 -9.09 -1.36
N ASN A 9 12.41 -9.54 -2.52
CA ASN A 9 11.00 -9.58 -2.89
C ASN A 9 10.34 -8.17 -2.91
N PRO A 10 9.31 -7.92 -3.75
CA PRO A 10 8.47 -6.74 -3.56
C PRO A 10 7.90 -6.80 -2.14
N SER A 11 8.36 -5.92 -1.25
CA SER A 11 7.92 -5.96 0.13
C SER A 11 6.40 -5.82 0.18
N GLN A 12 5.73 -6.52 1.10
CA GLN A 12 4.27 -6.42 1.26
C GLN A 12 3.82 -4.94 1.39
N VAL A 13 4.66 -4.10 1.99
CA VAL A 13 4.49 -2.64 2.07
C VAL A 13 4.51 -1.98 0.70
N PHE A 14 5.48 -2.32 -0.17
CA PHE A 14 5.54 -1.83 -1.55
C PHE A 14 4.27 -2.18 -2.32
N TRP A 15 3.82 -3.44 -2.25
CA TRP A 15 2.59 -3.86 -2.93
C TRP A 15 1.37 -3.09 -2.41
N VAL A 16 1.24 -2.90 -1.09
CA VAL A 16 0.13 -2.11 -0.52
C VAL A 16 0.17 -0.66 -1.02
N CYS A 17 1.33 -0.01 -0.97
CA CYS A 17 1.48 1.38 -1.43
C CYS A 17 1.13 1.52 -2.92
N LYS A 18 1.69 0.64 -3.77
CA LYS A 18 1.45 0.63 -5.22
C LYS A 18 -0.03 0.52 -5.56
N ASN A 19 -0.72 -0.42 -4.92
CA ASN A 19 -2.13 -0.67 -5.22
C ASN A 19 -3.06 0.42 -4.67
N LEU A 20 -2.72 1.02 -3.51
CA LEU A 20 -3.48 2.17 -2.98
C LEU A 20 -3.33 3.40 -3.88
N VAL A 21 -2.12 3.68 -4.36
CA VAL A 21 -1.84 4.79 -5.30
C VAL A 21 -2.56 4.58 -6.62
N ALA A 22 -2.58 3.33 -7.13
CA ALA A 22 -3.37 2.96 -8.31
C ALA A 22 -4.89 3.01 -8.09
N GLY A 23 -5.37 3.46 -6.92
CA GLY A 23 -6.80 3.60 -6.61
C GLY A 23 -7.52 2.26 -6.39
N ARG A 24 -6.80 1.14 -6.24
CA ARG A 24 -7.42 -0.16 -5.96
C ARG A 24 -7.92 -0.21 -4.52
N THR A 25 -9.05 -0.89 -4.34
CA THR A 25 -9.54 -1.27 -3.01
C THR A 25 -8.88 -2.57 -2.57
N LEU A 26 -8.20 -2.54 -1.44
CA LEU A 26 -7.50 -3.68 -0.85
C LEU A 26 -8.33 -4.34 0.25
N THR A 27 -8.20 -5.66 0.35
CA THR A 27 -8.77 -6.50 1.41
C THR A 27 -7.72 -7.50 1.89
N HIS A 28 -7.92 -8.10 3.06
CA HIS A 28 -7.04 -9.18 3.52
C HIS A 28 -7.03 -10.36 2.53
N LYS A 29 -8.17 -10.68 1.89
CA LYS A 29 -8.25 -11.75 0.88
C LYS A 29 -7.39 -11.45 -0.35
N THR A 30 -7.37 -10.20 -0.83
CA THR A 30 -6.54 -9.82 -1.99
C THR A 30 -5.06 -9.87 -1.65
N GLU A 31 -4.67 -9.47 -0.43
CA GLU A 31 -3.26 -9.57 -0.01
C GLU A 31 -2.78 -11.02 0.10
N ILE A 32 -3.57 -11.90 0.70
CA ILE A 32 -3.24 -13.33 0.78
C ILE A 32 -3.10 -13.92 -0.61
N ARG A 33 -4.02 -13.59 -1.53
CA ARG A 33 -4.01 -14.16 -2.88
C ARG A 33 -2.85 -13.68 -3.74
N GLU A 34 -2.51 -12.39 -3.67
CA GLU A 34 -1.53 -11.79 -4.59
C GLU A 34 -0.10 -11.86 -4.06
N VAL A 35 0.10 -11.76 -2.75
CA VAL A 35 1.45 -11.69 -2.15
C VAL A 35 1.67 -12.70 -1.02
N ASN A 36 0.74 -13.64 -0.80
CA ASN A 36 0.77 -14.61 0.31
C ASN A 36 1.03 -13.92 1.68
N GLY A 37 0.54 -12.69 1.80
CA GLY A 37 0.74 -11.83 2.95
C GLY A 37 -0.43 -11.87 3.93
N TRP A 38 -0.15 -11.52 5.17
CA TRP A 38 -1.12 -11.49 6.28
C TRP A 38 -1.10 -10.17 7.08
N ARG A 39 -0.21 -9.23 6.73
CA ARG A 39 0.03 -7.99 7.52
C ARG A 39 -0.69 -6.73 7.00
N LEU A 40 -1.69 -6.82 6.12
CA LEU A 40 -2.36 -5.65 5.52
C LEU A 40 -2.76 -4.62 6.57
N ALA A 41 -3.49 -5.06 7.60
CA ALA A 41 -3.96 -4.16 8.65
C ALA A 41 -2.82 -3.43 9.37
N ALA A 42 -1.70 -4.12 9.64
CA ALA A 42 -0.54 -3.52 10.26
C ALA A 42 0.15 -2.51 9.34
N VAL A 43 0.24 -2.82 8.03
CA VAL A 43 0.77 -1.89 7.03
C VAL A 43 -0.11 -0.65 6.92
N ILE A 44 -1.43 -0.81 6.80
CA ILE A 44 -2.38 0.31 6.76
C ILE A 44 -2.29 1.16 8.03
N HIS A 45 -2.22 0.52 9.20
CA HIS A 45 -2.07 1.23 10.46
C HIS A 45 -0.79 2.07 10.49
N LYS A 46 0.34 1.50 10.06
CA LYS A 46 1.61 2.22 9.96
C LYS A 46 1.55 3.39 8.97
N LEU A 47 0.96 3.18 7.79
CA LEU A 47 0.79 4.22 6.77
C LEU A 47 -0.05 5.39 7.29
N ARG A 48 -1.11 5.12 8.06
CA ARG A 48 -1.91 6.16 8.71
C ARG A 48 -1.16 6.87 9.83
N ALA A 49 -0.55 6.13 10.74
CA ALA A 49 0.02 6.67 11.97
C ALA A 49 1.36 7.40 11.75
N GLU A 50 2.27 6.84 10.95
CA GLU A 50 3.62 7.39 10.77
C GLU A 50 3.72 8.27 9.52
N TYR A 51 3.02 7.87 8.46
CA TYR A 51 3.12 8.49 7.13
C TYR A 51 1.93 9.38 6.79
N HIS A 52 0.91 9.44 7.65
CA HIS A 52 -0.27 10.29 7.50
C HIS A 52 -1.04 10.06 6.19
N TRP A 53 -1.01 8.83 5.66
CA TRP A 53 -1.73 8.51 4.45
C TRP A 53 -3.24 8.61 4.68
N PRO A 54 -3.98 9.33 3.81
CA PRO A 54 -5.42 9.49 3.91
C PRO A 54 -6.14 8.23 3.40
N ILE A 55 -5.92 7.11 4.08
CA ILE A 55 -6.56 5.83 3.76
C ILE A 55 -7.92 5.81 4.44
N GLU A 56 -8.95 5.39 3.74
CA GLU A 56 -10.28 5.13 4.27
C GLU A 56 -10.54 3.63 4.37
N ASP A 57 -11.40 3.23 5.30
CA ASP A 57 -11.77 1.84 5.48
C ASP A 57 -13.26 1.68 5.77
N ARG A 58 -13.83 0.59 5.28
CA ARG A 58 -15.21 0.20 5.59
C ARG A 58 -15.38 -1.29 5.52
N TYR A 59 -16.18 -1.82 6.43
CA TYR A 59 -16.64 -3.20 6.34
C TYR A 59 -17.75 -3.34 5.31
N ARG A 60 -17.69 -4.36 4.45
CA ARG A 60 -18.71 -4.62 3.43
C ARG A 60 -19.07 -6.11 3.35
N GLY A 61 -20.30 -6.36 2.89
CA GLY A 61 -20.82 -7.70 2.60
C GLY A 61 -21.25 -8.48 3.84
N LYS A 62 -21.84 -9.66 3.59
CA LYS A 62 -22.32 -10.59 4.63
C LYS A 62 -21.17 -11.15 5.48
N ASP A 63 -19.98 -11.27 4.87
CA ASP A 63 -18.76 -11.76 5.52
C ASP A 63 -18.07 -10.69 6.37
N ASN A 64 -18.59 -9.45 6.39
CA ASN A 64 -18.04 -8.33 7.14
C ASN A 64 -16.54 -8.12 6.87
N ILE A 65 -16.15 -8.10 5.59
CA ILE A 65 -14.75 -7.98 5.18
C ILE A 65 -14.36 -6.51 5.22
N LYS A 66 -13.18 -6.23 5.76
CA LYS A 66 -12.62 -4.88 5.79
C LYS A 66 -12.01 -4.52 4.44
N HIS A 67 -12.51 -3.45 3.83
CA HIS A 67 -12.01 -2.86 2.60
C HIS A 67 -11.26 -1.59 2.91
N TYR A 68 -10.09 -1.41 2.30
CA TYR A 68 -9.23 -0.25 2.43
C TYR A 68 -9.03 0.40 1.07
N TRP A 69 -9.07 1.72 0.98
CA TRP A 69 -8.75 2.46 -0.24
C TRP A 69 -8.14 3.81 0.11
N LEU A 70 -7.41 4.41 -0.82
CA LEU A 70 -6.93 5.77 -0.66
C LEU A 70 -8.08 6.75 -0.88
N ARG A 71 -8.21 7.78 -0.04
CA ARG A 71 -9.25 8.80 -0.19
C ARG A 71 -9.25 9.35 -1.62
N PRO A 72 -10.41 9.38 -2.31
CA PRO A 72 -10.51 9.94 -3.64
C PRO A 72 -10.01 11.40 -3.69
N GLY A 73 -9.25 11.75 -4.72
CA GLY A 73 -8.65 13.08 -4.86
C GLY A 73 -7.36 13.29 -4.07
N THR A 74 -6.83 12.25 -3.42
CA THR A 74 -5.48 12.31 -2.86
C THR A 74 -4.45 12.33 -3.98
N ASP A 75 -3.56 13.32 -3.94
CA ASP A 75 -2.43 13.45 -4.86
C ASP A 75 -1.29 12.50 -4.43
N PRO A 76 -0.99 11.44 -5.19
CA PRO A 76 0.02 10.46 -4.82
C PRO A 76 1.42 11.04 -4.70
N GLN A 77 1.75 12.13 -5.42
CA GLN A 77 3.07 12.74 -5.39
C GLN A 77 3.34 13.50 -4.09
N LYS A 78 2.29 13.88 -3.37
CA LYS A 78 2.40 14.58 -2.08
C LYS A 78 2.42 13.63 -0.88
N LEU A 79 2.31 12.32 -1.11
CA LEU A 79 2.35 11.33 -0.05
C LEU A 79 3.78 11.10 0.44
N ARG A 80 3.92 10.91 1.76
CA ARG A 80 5.20 10.50 2.35
C ARG A 80 5.34 8.99 2.24
N TYR A 81 6.17 8.50 1.33
CA TYR A 81 6.37 7.06 1.17
C TYR A 81 7.31 6.49 2.23
N PRO A 82 7.07 5.25 2.72
CA PRO A 82 8.08 4.52 3.46
C PRO A 82 9.31 4.23 2.57
N PRO A 83 10.53 4.06 3.13
CA PRO A 83 11.73 3.80 2.35
C PRO A 83 11.60 2.59 1.40
N SER A 84 10.84 1.58 1.81
CA SER A 84 10.55 0.39 1.00
C SER A 84 9.67 0.65 -0.22
N ALA A 85 9.01 1.80 -0.29
CA ALA A 85 8.11 2.20 -1.36
C ALA A 85 8.52 3.52 -2.03
N ALA A 86 9.73 4.04 -1.73
CA ALA A 86 10.23 5.30 -2.28
C ALA A 86 10.30 5.28 -3.82
N HIS A 87 10.65 4.13 -4.40
CA HIS A 87 10.74 3.92 -5.86
C HIS A 87 9.42 4.10 -6.62
N LEU A 88 8.27 4.11 -5.94
CA LEU A 88 6.98 4.36 -6.60
C LEU A 88 6.87 5.78 -7.14
N LEU A 89 7.57 6.74 -6.52
CA LEU A 89 7.61 8.12 -7.01
C LEU A 89 8.34 8.23 -8.36
N ASP A 90 9.30 7.34 -8.63
CA ASP A 90 10.08 7.33 -9.86
C ASP A 90 9.38 6.53 -10.98
N GLU A 91 8.62 5.47 -10.66
CA GLU A 91 7.89 4.65 -11.65
C GLU A 91 6.67 5.37 -12.26
N ASP A 92 5.93 6.19 -11.50
CA ASP A 92 4.73 6.90 -12.00
C ASP A 92 5.06 8.18 -12.78
N ALA A 93 6.33 8.60 -12.84
CA ALA A 93 6.79 9.82 -13.54
C ALA A 93 7.30 9.57 -14.98
N ALA A 94 7.31 8.31 -15.45
CA ALA A 94 7.77 7.89 -16.78
C ALA A 94 6.60 7.46 -17.69
#